data_AF-A0A4Y8L0C2-F1
#
_entry.id   AF-A0A4Y8L0C2-F1
#
_cell.length_a   1.000
_cell.length_b   1.000
_cell.length_c   1.000
_cell.angle_alpha   90.00
_cell.angle_beta   90.00
_cell.angle_gamma   90.00
#
_symmetry.space_group_name_H-M   'P 1'
#
loop_
_entity.id
_entity.type
_entity.pdbx_description
1 polymer ?
#
loop_
_entity_poly.entity_id
_entity_poly.type
_entity_poly.pdbx_seq_one_letter_code
_entity_poly.pdbx_strand_id
1 'polypeptide(L)'
;MRTNDVVIDKVKSWLSDHNKSYQWLADQLLISKSLVGHMLSGERTLQPERIRQLADLMDVSVMELVSEGVQDENLSVNLRGSTSNRRSKRDLEHLLFAIEDYIGLAEQVRK
;
A
#
# COMPACT_ATOMS: atom_id res chain seq x y z
N MET A 1 9.74 -0.25 -13.76
CA MET A 1 9.53 -1.69 -14.02
C MET A 1 8.11 -1.89 -14.56
N ARG A 2 7.71 -3.08 -15.05
CA ARG A 2 6.27 -3.33 -15.25
C ARG A 2 5.66 -3.60 -13.88
N THR A 3 4.50 -3.03 -13.58
CA THR A 3 3.75 -3.24 -12.32
C THR A 3 3.65 -4.71 -11.89
N ASN A 4 3.56 -5.62 -12.85
CA ASN A 4 3.52 -7.06 -12.62
C ASN A 4 4.80 -7.57 -11.92
N ASP A 5 5.97 -7.08 -12.35
CA ASP A 5 7.28 -7.51 -11.86
C ASP A 5 7.46 -7.06 -10.40
N VAL A 6 7.01 -5.84 -10.09
CA VAL A 6 7.01 -5.26 -8.74
C VAL A 6 6.23 -6.14 -7.76
N VAL A 7 5.01 -6.54 -8.14
CA VAL A 7 4.15 -7.40 -7.31
C VAL A 7 4.79 -8.77 -7.13
N ILE A 8 5.34 -9.37 -8.20
CA ILE A 8 5.99 -10.67 -8.15
C ILE A 8 7.19 -10.66 -7.18
N ASP A 9 8.03 -9.64 -7.25
CA ASP A 9 9.21 -9.52 -6.41
C ASP A 9 8.86 -9.33 -4.93
N LYS A 10 7.82 -8.53 -4.64
CA LYS A 10 7.29 -8.38 -3.28
C LYS A 10 6.73 -9.67 -2.71
N VAL A 11 5.96 -10.41 -3.51
CA VAL A 11 5.39 -11.70 -3.08
C VAL A 11 6.50 -12.72 -2.83
N LYS A 12 7.52 -12.79 -3.69
CA LYS A 12 8.69 -13.68 -3.47
C LYS A 12 9.45 -13.33 -2.20
N SER A 13 9.69 -12.03 -1.97
CA SER A 13 10.38 -11.55 -0.77
C SER A 13 9.58 -11.91 0.49
N TRP A 14 8.28 -11.63 0.49
CA TRP A 14 7.41 -11.96 1.63
C TRP A 14 7.35 -13.46 1.92
N LEU A 15 7.28 -14.31 0.89
CA LEU A 15 7.33 -15.77 1.05
C LEU A 15 8.65 -16.23 1.66
N SER A 16 9.78 -15.61 1.24
CA SER A 16 11.10 -15.88 1.80
C SER A 16 11.16 -15.49 3.28
N ASP A 17 10.71 -14.28 3.63
CA ASP A 17 10.76 -13.74 5.00
C ASP A 17 9.90 -14.55 5.98
N HIS A 18 8.76 -15.07 5.50
CA HIS A 18 7.84 -15.88 6.30
C HIS A 18 8.08 -17.39 6.19
N ASN A 19 9.16 -17.79 5.50
CA ASN A 19 9.53 -19.18 5.23
C ASN A 19 8.38 -20.03 4.65
N LYS A 20 7.61 -19.45 3.73
CA LYS A 20 6.45 -20.05 3.08
C LYS A 20 6.81 -20.59 1.70
N SER A 21 6.28 -21.76 1.38
CA SER A 21 6.49 -22.39 0.08
C SER A 21 5.45 -21.96 -0.95
N TYR A 22 5.75 -22.17 -2.24
CA TYR A 22 4.75 -21.97 -3.30
C TYR A 22 3.56 -22.92 -3.19
N GLN A 23 3.75 -24.10 -2.57
CA GLN A 23 2.64 -25.00 -2.27
C GLN A 23 1.70 -24.36 -1.25
N TRP A 24 2.26 -23.77 -0.19
CA TRP A 24 1.47 -23.08 0.83
C TRP A 24 0.66 -21.92 0.23
N LEU A 25 1.26 -21.11 -0.65
CA LEU A 25 0.56 -20.03 -1.32
C LEU A 25 -0.57 -20.56 -2.22
N ALA A 26 -0.33 -21.67 -2.92
CA ALA A 26 -1.34 -22.33 -3.75
C ALA A 26 -2.55 -22.77 -2.91
N ASP A 27 -2.29 -23.34 -1.74
CA ASP A 27 -3.32 -23.80 -0.80
C ASP A 27 -4.14 -22.61 -0.26
N GLN A 28 -3.50 -21.49 0.07
CA GLN A 28 -4.21 -20.28 0.55
C GLN A 28 -5.08 -19.63 -0.53
N LEU A 29 -4.60 -19.60 -1.77
CA LEU A 29 -5.31 -18.99 -2.89
C LEU A 29 -6.31 -19.94 -3.56
N LEU A 30 -6.43 -21.19 -3.09
CA LEU A 30 -7.25 -22.25 -3.69
C LEU A 30 -6.96 -22.45 -5.19
N ILE A 31 -5.68 -22.44 -5.56
CA ILE A 31 -5.20 -22.64 -6.93
C ILE A 31 -4.14 -23.73 -7.01
N SER A 32 -3.78 -24.15 -8.22
CA SER A 32 -2.71 -25.14 -8.41
C SER A 32 -1.32 -24.53 -8.20
N LYS A 33 -0.39 -25.33 -7.68
CA LYS A 33 1.03 -24.96 -7.57
C LYS A 33 1.64 -24.52 -8.90
N SER A 34 1.25 -25.18 -9.99
CA SER A 34 1.70 -24.82 -11.34
C SER A 34 1.25 -23.42 -11.73
N LEU A 35 0.01 -23.03 -11.38
CA LEU A 35 -0.48 -21.68 -11.64
C LEU A 35 0.29 -20.63 -10.83
N VAL A 36 0.59 -20.90 -9.56
CA VAL A 36 1.49 -20.05 -8.75
C VAL A 36 2.86 -19.91 -9.40
N GLY A 37 3.43 -21.01 -9.90
CA GLY A 37 4.70 -20.99 -10.64
C GLY A 37 4.68 -20.07 -11.85
N HIS A 38 3.66 -20.17 -12.70
CA HIS A 38 3.50 -19.30 -13.88
C HIS A 38 3.19 -17.84 -13.52
N MET A 39 2.52 -17.60 -12.39
CA MET A 39 2.26 -16.25 -11.89
C MET A 39 3.53 -15.58 -11.40
N LEU A 40 4.37 -16.30 -10.64
CA LEU A 40 5.61 -15.77 -10.06
C LEU A 40 6.81 -15.84 -11.01
N SER A 41 6.71 -16.54 -12.14
CA SER A 41 7.73 -16.50 -13.19
C SER A 41 7.66 -15.23 -14.05
N GLY A 42 6.53 -14.51 -14.01
CA GLY A 42 6.30 -13.33 -14.87
C GLY A 42 5.91 -13.68 -16.31
N GLU A 43 5.74 -14.97 -16.64
CA GLU A 43 5.28 -15.42 -17.96
C GLU A 43 3.85 -14.97 -18.27
N ARG A 44 3.05 -14.68 -17.23
CA ARG A 44 1.67 -14.20 -17.35
C ARG A 44 1.45 -12.95 -16.50
N THR A 45 0.68 -12.02 -17.04
CA THR A 45 0.19 -10.85 -16.29
C THR A 45 -0.73 -11.30 -15.16
N LEU A 46 -0.45 -10.87 -13.94
CA LEU A 46 -1.31 -11.09 -12.80
C LEU A 46 -2.65 -10.38 -13.00
N GLN A 47 -3.75 -11.12 -12.84
CA GLN A 47 -5.08 -10.53 -12.89
C GLN A 47 -5.32 -9.66 -11.64
N PRO A 48 -6.09 -8.55 -11.74
CA PRO A 48 -6.39 -7.67 -10.61
C PRO A 48 -6.98 -8.41 -9.40
N GLU A 49 -7.78 -9.45 -9.65
CA GLU A 49 -8.37 -10.27 -8.60
C GLU A 49 -7.31 -11.03 -7.79
N ARG A 50 -6.25 -11.51 -8.44
CA ARG A 50 -5.14 -12.18 -7.75
C ARG A 50 -4.29 -11.21 -6.97
N ILE A 51 -4.11 -9.99 -7.47
CA ILE A 51 -3.41 -8.93 -6.75
C ILE A 51 -4.16 -8.59 -5.45
N ARG A 52 -5.50 -8.51 -5.49
CA ARG A 52 -6.32 -8.34 -4.27
C ARG A 52 -6.12 -9.45 -3.25
N GLN A 53 -6.24 -10.70 -3.69
CA GLN A 53 -6.08 -11.85 -2.80
C GLN A 53 -4.68 -11.94 -2.17
N LEU A 54 -3.64 -11.56 -2.93
CA LEU A 54 -2.27 -11.49 -2.41
C LEU A 54 -2.12 -10.37 -1.38
N ALA A 55 -2.73 -9.20 -1.62
CA ALA A 55 -2.73 -8.09 -0.68
C ALA A 55 -3.43 -8.47 0.64
N ASP A 56 -4.61 -9.11 0.54
CA ASP A 56 -5.35 -9.60 1.70
C ASP A 56 -4.56 -10.66 2.50
N LEU A 57 -3.88 -11.57 1.81
CA LEU A 57 -3.06 -12.61 2.44
C LEU A 57 -1.83 -12.05 3.18
N MET A 58 -1.26 -10.97 2.64
CA MET A 58 -0.07 -10.31 3.17
C MET A 58 -0.39 -9.23 4.20
N ASP A 59 -1.68 -8.95 4.45
CA ASP A 59 -2.19 -7.87 5.31
C ASP A 59 -1.66 -6.48 4.90
N VAL A 60 -1.59 -6.24 3.58
CA VAL A 60 -1.15 -4.95 2.99
C VAL A 60 -2.21 -4.40 2.05
N SER A 61 -2.15 -3.10 1.74
CA SER A 61 -3.07 -2.53 0.75
C SER A 61 -2.67 -2.91 -0.68
N VAL A 62 -3.65 -2.96 -1.60
CA VAL A 62 -3.38 -3.20 -3.03
C VAL A 62 -2.41 -2.15 -3.62
N MET A 63 -2.54 -0.89 -3.18
CA MET A 63 -1.66 0.19 -3.62
C MET A 63 -0.23 0.00 -3.13
N GLU A 64 -0.08 -0.46 -1.89
CA GLU A 64 1.22 -0.79 -1.31
C GLU A 64 1.86 -1.98 -2.04
N LEU A 65 1.09 -3.00 -2.40
CA LEU A 65 1.59 -4.16 -3.15
C LEU A 65 2.03 -3.79 -4.58
N VAL A 66 1.33 -2.86 -5.23
CA VAL A 66 1.57 -2.45 -6.62
C VAL A 66 2.63 -1.35 -6.76
N SER A 67 2.82 -0.52 -5.75
CA SER A 67 3.77 0.59 -5.77
C SER A 67 5.23 0.10 -5.83
N GLU A 68 6.09 0.79 -6.57
CA GLU A 68 7.53 0.44 -6.70
C GLU A 68 8.36 0.72 -5.43
N GLY A 69 7.71 0.94 -4.28
CA GLY A 69 8.41 1.30 -3.06
C GLY A 69 8.90 2.74 -3.17
N VAL A 70 8.01 3.68 -2.84
CA VAL A 70 8.51 4.81 -2.08
C VAL A 70 8.62 4.26 -0.66
N GLN A 71 9.81 3.79 -0.28
CA GLN A 71 10.18 3.80 1.13
C GLN A 71 10.26 5.27 1.53
N ASP A 72 9.11 5.89 1.70
CA ASP A 72 9.04 7.12 2.44
C ASP A 72 9.04 6.64 3.89
N GLU A 73 10.18 6.77 4.57
CA GLU A 73 10.28 6.74 6.03
C GLU A 73 9.43 7.85 6.70
N ASN A 74 8.46 8.42 5.99
CA ASN A 74 7.55 9.42 6.49
C ASN A 74 6.43 8.69 7.24
N LEU A 75 6.65 8.53 8.55
CA LEU A 75 5.59 8.26 9.51
C LEU A 75 4.42 9.22 9.24
N SER A 76 3.30 8.69 8.76
CA SER A 76 2.11 9.49 8.49
C SER A 76 1.21 9.53 9.74
N VAL A 77 0.93 10.74 10.22
CA VAL A 77 -0.03 10.95 11.31
C VAL A 77 -1.39 11.23 10.70
N ASN A 78 -2.34 10.32 10.95
CA ASN A 78 -3.71 10.45 10.49
C ASN A 78 -4.63 10.83 11.66
N LEU A 79 -5.28 11.99 11.56
CA LEU A 79 -6.32 12.40 12.51
C LEU A 79 -7.65 11.72 12.13
N ARG A 80 -8.16 10.84 13.01
CA ARG A 80 -9.43 10.14 12.82
C ARG A 80 -10.51 10.74 13.71
N GLY A 81 -11.68 11.00 13.14
CA GLY A 81 -12.85 11.51 13.87
C GLY A 81 -13.91 12.06 12.92
N SER A 82 -15.09 12.37 13.46
CA SER A 82 -16.15 13.03 12.72
C SER A 82 -16.71 14.19 13.54
N THR A 83 -17.09 15.28 12.86
CA THR A 83 -17.77 16.41 13.48
C THR A 83 -19.26 16.36 13.17
N SER A 84 -20.10 16.37 14.20
CA SER A 84 -21.56 16.35 14.04
C SER A 84 -22.20 17.74 14.04
N ASN A 85 -21.45 18.79 14.38
CA ASN A 85 -21.97 20.15 14.48
C ASN A 85 -21.19 21.14 13.62
N ARG A 86 -21.88 22.19 13.17
CA ARG A 86 -21.34 23.22 12.26
C ARG A 86 -20.18 24.00 12.87
N ARG A 87 -20.17 24.19 14.19
CA ARG A 87 -19.10 24.92 14.90
C ARG A 87 -17.79 24.15 14.83
N SER A 88 -17.79 22.88 15.18
CA SER A 88 -16.62 22.00 15.12
C SER A 88 -16.07 21.84 13.71
N LYS A 89 -16.92 21.82 12.68
CA LYS A 89 -16.46 21.82 11.28
C LYS A 89 -15.68 23.09 10.94
N ARG A 90 -16.24 24.25 11.33
CA ARG A 90 -15.60 25.55 11.10
C ARG A 90 -14.29 25.70 11.89
N ASP A 91 -14.25 25.19 13.12
CA ASP A 91 -13.04 25.22 13.94
C ASP A 91 -11.91 24.35 13.33
N LEU A 92 -12.25 23.20 12.73
CA LEU A 92 -11.28 22.38 11.98
C LEU A 92 -10.79 23.05 10.69
N GLU A 93 -11.68 23.69 9.93
CA GLU A 93 -11.30 24.45 8.74
C GLU A 93 -10.35 25.61 9.09
N HIS A 94 -10.62 26.32 10.18
CA HIS A 94 -9.74 27.37 10.69
C HIS A 94 -8.36 26.82 11.11
N LEU A 95 -8.33 25.65 11.75
CA LEU A 95 -7.08 25.01 12.16
C LEU A 95 -6.26 24.57 10.94
N LEU A 96 -6.90 24.00 9.91
CA LEU A 96 -6.23 23.65 8.66
C LEU A 96 -5.61 24.88 7.99
N PHE A 97 -6.38 25.97 7.87
CA PHE A 97 -5.89 27.22 7.30
C PHE A 97 -4.67 27.77 8.05
N ALA A 98 -4.69 27.76 9.39
CA ALA A 98 -3.57 28.24 10.19
C ALA A 98 -2.29 27.40 10.00
N ILE A 99 -2.42 26.08 9.81
CA ILE A 99 -1.29 25.20 9.51
C ILE A 99 -0.71 25.52 8.13
N GLU A 100 -1.57 25.65 7.12
CA GLU A 100 -1.16 25.97 5.74
C GLU A 100 -0.47 27.33 5.66
N ASP A 101 -1.00 28.34 6.35
CA ASP A 101 -0.41 29.68 6.43
C ASP A 101 0.98 29.64 7.10
N TYR A 102 1.12 28.92 8.22
CA TYR A 102 2.40 28.75 8.89
C TYR A 102 3.45 28.06 8.00
N ILE A 103 3.08 26.99 7.29
CA ILE A 103 3.97 26.29 6.36
C ILE A 103 4.42 27.27 5.26
N GLY A 104 3.48 28.01 4.65
CA GLY A 104 3.78 28.99 3.62
C GLY A 104 4.74 30.09 4.09
N LEU A 105 4.56 30.59 5.31
CA LEU A 105 5.47 31.58 5.93
C LEU A 105 6.85 30.98 6.22
N ALA A 106 6.91 29.76 6.78
CA ALA A 106 8.16 29.08 7.10
C ALA A 106 9.01 28.79 5.84
N GLU A 107 8.37 28.50 4.70
CA GLU A 107 9.04 28.32 3.42
C GLU A 107 9.62 29.62 2.85
N GLN A 108 8.96 30.77 3.09
CA GLN A 108 9.45 32.08 2.66
C GLN A 108 10.67 32.55 3.46
N VAL A 109 10.72 32.24 4.77
CA VAL A 109 11.84 32.61 5.66
C VAL A 109 13.10 31.78 5.39
N ARG A 110 12.96 30.59 4.79
CA ARG A 110 14.09 29.70 4.46
C ARG A 110 14.79 30.02 3.12
N LYS A 111 14.28 30.99 2.35
CA LYS A 111 14.92 31.51 1.12
C LYS A 111 15.79 32.72 1.45
#